data_AF-A0A447P410-F1
#
_entry.id   AF-A0A447P410-F1
#
_cell.length_a   1.000
_cell.length_b   1.000
_cell.length_c   1.000
_cell.angle_alpha   90.00
_cell.angle_beta   90.00
_cell.angle_gamma   90.00
#
_symmetry.space_group_name_H-M   'P 1'
#
loop_
_entity.id
_entity.type
_entity.pdbx_description
1 polymer ?
#
loop_
_entity_poly.entity_id
_entity_poly.type
_entity_poly.pdbx_seq_one_letter_code
_entity_poly.pdbx_strand_id
1 'polypeptide(L)'
;MLLILQQLTVDARQNENAEAAGVSLAWKAQQLIRTHYHLPLSSAVLAKELHCNVDYLGRVYRRVFHLTLTEAIHRQRVREAEKLLISDARSLKEVAERCGFNDVGYFRQIFRKHTGLTPTAWKRRYSKEHVNS
;
A
#
# COMPACT_ATOMS: atom_id res chain seq x y z
N MET A 1 42.55 21.59 -11.98
CA MET A 1 41.14 21.95 -12.26
C MET A 1 40.33 20.83 -12.94
N LEU A 2 40.89 20.02 -13.85
CA LEU A 2 40.15 18.93 -14.52
C LEU A 2 39.64 17.81 -13.57
N LEU A 3 40.38 17.50 -12.50
CA LEU A 3 40.00 16.43 -11.55
C LEU A 3 38.73 16.74 -10.74
N ILE A 4 38.48 18.02 -10.40
CA ILE A 4 37.28 18.42 -9.63
C ILE A 4 36.02 18.30 -10.50
N LEU A 5 36.11 18.64 -11.78
CA LEU A 5 35.00 18.50 -12.74
C LEU A 5 34.68 17.02 -13.04
N GLN A 6 35.70 16.15 -13.07
CA GLN A 6 35.49 14.70 -13.19
C GLN A 6 34.82 14.11 -11.93
N GLN A 7 35.20 14.56 -10.74
CA GLN A 7 34.57 14.08 -9.50
C GLN A 7 33.08 14.51 -9.41
N LEU A 8 32.78 15.78 -9.70
CA LEU A 8 31.41 16.31 -9.68
C LEU A 8 30.47 15.62 -10.68
N THR A 9 30.99 15.23 -11.85
CA THR A 9 30.20 14.52 -12.87
C THR A 9 29.97 13.05 -12.52
N VAL A 10 30.92 12.39 -11.83
CA VAL A 10 30.75 11.03 -11.32
C VAL A 10 29.74 11.01 -10.18
N ASP A 11 29.82 11.95 -9.24
CA ASP A 11 28.89 12.05 -8.10
C ASP A 11 27.44 12.30 -8.56
N ALA A 12 27.26 13.18 -9.56
CA ALA A 12 25.94 13.43 -10.16
C ALA A 12 25.34 12.15 -10.79
N ARG A 13 26.14 11.40 -11.57
CA ARG A 13 25.69 10.14 -12.20
C ARG A 13 25.43 9.03 -11.18
N GLN A 14 26.21 8.98 -10.10
CA GLN A 14 25.97 8.04 -9.01
C GLN A 14 24.67 8.38 -8.26
N ASN A 15 24.40 9.68 -8.04
CA ASN A 15 23.15 10.12 -7.43
C ASN A 15 21.94 9.80 -8.34
N GLU A 16 22.02 10.07 -9.64
CA GLU A 16 20.97 9.71 -10.61
C GLU A 16 20.68 8.21 -10.64
N ASN A 17 21.73 7.38 -10.65
CA ASN A 17 21.58 5.92 -10.60
C ASN A 17 20.95 5.44 -9.29
N ALA A 18 21.36 6.02 -8.14
CA ALA A 18 20.80 5.69 -6.84
C ALA A 18 19.33 6.13 -6.73
N GLU A 19 18.97 7.27 -7.32
CA GLU A 19 17.59 7.73 -7.40
C GLU A 19 16.73 6.82 -8.29
N ALA A 20 17.21 6.47 -9.49
CA ALA A 20 16.51 5.54 -10.38
C ALA A 20 16.30 4.17 -9.72
N ALA A 21 17.32 3.65 -9.02
CA ALA A 21 17.21 2.41 -8.25
C ALA A 21 16.17 2.52 -7.13
N GLY A 22 16.16 3.64 -6.38
CA GLY A 22 15.17 3.90 -5.34
C GLY A 22 13.73 3.99 -5.88
N VAL A 23 13.54 4.63 -7.03
CA VAL A 23 12.23 4.69 -7.72
C VAL A 23 11.78 3.30 -8.13
N SER A 24 12.66 2.51 -8.76
CA SER A 24 12.37 1.12 -9.13
C SER A 24 11.96 0.28 -7.93
N LEU A 25 12.67 0.43 -6.80
CA LEU A 25 12.40 -0.29 -5.55
C LEU A 25 11.01 0.08 -4.98
N ALA A 26 10.66 1.37 -4.99
CA ALA A 26 9.35 1.83 -4.56
C ALA A 26 8.22 1.22 -5.41
N TRP A 27 8.39 1.18 -6.73
CA TRP A 27 7.41 0.56 -7.63
C TRP A 27 7.29 -0.95 -7.43
N LYS A 28 8.40 -1.67 -7.20
CA LYS A 28 8.36 -3.09 -6.84
C LYS A 28 7.58 -3.33 -5.54
N ALA A 29 7.81 -2.51 -4.52
CA ALA A 29 7.03 -2.58 -3.28
C ALA A 29 5.54 -2.32 -3.53
N GLN A 30 5.20 -1.35 -4.37
CA GLN A 30 3.81 -1.08 -4.74
C GLN A 30 3.14 -2.27 -5.44
N GLN A 31 3.86 -2.98 -6.30
CA GLN A 31 3.34 -4.20 -6.94
C GLN A 31 3.10 -5.30 -5.92
N LEU A 32 4.05 -5.56 -5.02
CA LEU A 32 3.87 -6.54 -3.94
C LEU A 32 2.69 -6.20 -3.04
N ILE A 33 2.49 -4.92 -2.70
CA ILE A 33 1.30 -4.49 -1.95
C ILE A 33 0.02 -4.81 -2.72
N ARG A 34 -0.03 -4.56 -4.03
CA ARG A 34 -1.22 -4.83 -4.85
C ARG A 34 -1.55 -6.31 -4.95
N THR A 35 -0.56 -7.19 -5.00
CA THR A 35 -0.77 -8.63 -5.18
C THR A 35 -0.90 -9.38 -3.85
N HIS A 36 -0.18 -8.96 -2.81
CA HIS A 36 -0.05 -9.68 -1.54
C HIS A 36 -0.74 -8.99 -0.35
N TYR A 37 -1.57 -7.96 -0.56
CA TYR A 37 -2.25 -7.25 0.53
C TYR A 37 -3.01 -8.15 1.52
N HIS A 38 -3.55 -9.27 1.04
CA HIS A 38 -4.35 -10.22 1.83
C HIS A 38 -3.52 -11.11 2.76
N LEU A 39 -2.19 -11.15 2.56
CA LEU A 39 -1.26 -11.92 3.40
C LEU A 39 -0.82 -11.10 4.63
N PRO A 40 -0.13 -11.71 5.61
CA PRO A 40 0.55 -11.03 6.73
C PRO A 40 1.68 -10.07 6.28
N LEU A 41 1.33 -9.05 5.50
CA LEU A 41 2.23 -8.11 4.88
C LEU A 41 2.58 -6.96 5.85
N SER A 42 3.86 -6.62 5.92
CA SER A 42 4.37 -5.49 6.68
C SER A 42 5.54 -4.83 5.96
N SER A 43 5.94 -3.64 6.37
CA SER A 43 7.12 -2.94 5.83
C SER A 43 8.39 -3.79 5.95
N ALA A 44 8.54 -4.55 7.04
CA ALA A 44 9.68 -5.45 7.25
C ALA A 44 9.67 -6.64 6.28
N VAL A 45 8.49 -7.22 6.01
CA VAL A 45 8.33 -8.29 5.01
C VAL A 45 8.68 -7.78 3.62
N LEU A 46 8.16 -6.61 3.23
CA LEU A 46 8.46 -5.99 1.94
C LEU A 46 9.96 -5.69 1.78
N ALA A 47 10.60 -5.16 2.82
CA ALA A 47 12.03 -4.88 2.80
C ALA A 47 12.86 -6.16 2.64
N LYS A 48 12.47 -7.23 3.33
CA LYS A 48 13.10 -8.55 3.22
C LYS A 48 12.93 -9.14 1.82
N GLU A 49 11.73 -9.12 1.25
CA GLU A 49 11.45 -9.61 -0.11
C GLU A 49 12.22 -8.84 -1.18
N LEU A 50 12.45 -7.55 -0.96
CA LEU A 50 13.17 -6.68 -1.89
C LEU A 50 14.67 -6.56 -1.58
N HIS A 51 15.19 -7.37 -0.64
CA HIS A 51 16.59 -7.41 -0.24
C HIS A 51 17.18 -6.04 0.10
N CYS A 52 16.45 -5.24 0.89
CA CYS A 52 16.86 -3.89 1.27
C CYS A 52 16.57 -3.59 2.73
N ASN A 53 17.15 -2.49 3.23
CA ASN A 53 16.88 -2.00 4.58
C ASN A 53 15.46 -1.36 4.64
N VAL A 54 14.73 -1.61 5.74
CA VAL A 54 13.35 -1.13 5.93
C VAL A 54 13.23 0.39 5.94
N ASP A 55 14.18 1.09 6.55
CA ASP A 55 14.19 2.56 6.60
C ASP A 55 14.51 3.15 5.23
N TYR A 56 15.44 2.54 4.49
CA TYR A 56 15.71 2.92 3.10
C TYR A 56 14.46 2.73 2.23
N LEU A 57 13.82 1.56 2.30
CA LEU A 57 12.60 1.29 1.55
C LEU A 57 11.49 2.29 1.90
N GLY A 58 11.28 2.53 3.20
CA GLY A 58 10.30 3.51 3.68
C GLY A 58 10.57 4.92 3.16
N ARG A 59 11.84 5.36 3.13
CA ARG A 59 12.23 6.68 2.60
C ARG A 59 11.98 6.79 1.11
N VAL A 60 12.45 5.85 0.30
CA VAL A 60 12.27 5.92 -1.16
C VAL A 60 10.80 5.76 -1.55
N TYR A 61 10.07 4.89 -0.86
CA TYR A 61 8.65 4.70 -1.09
C TYR A 61 7.84 5.96 -0.77
N ARG A 62 8.10 6.60 0.39
CA ARG A 62 7.46 7.86 0.77
C ARG A 62 7.80 9.01 -0.19
N ARG A 63 9.02 9.05 -0.71
CA ARG A 63 9.41 10.05 -1.72
C ARG A 63 8.60 9.90 -3.01
N VAL A 64 8.41 8.66 -3.47
CA VAL A 64 7.75 8.36 -4.76
C VAL A 64 6.23 8.44 -4.68
N PHE A 65 5.62 7.90 -3.61
CA PHE A 65 4.16 7.79 -3.49
C PHE A 65 3.54 8.78 -2.51
N HIS A 66 4.35 9.57 -1.80
CA HIS A 66 3.90 10.54 -0.78
C HIS A 66 3.09 9.90 0.37
N LEU A 67 3.30 8.60 0.62
CA LEU A 67 2.63 7.84 1.67
C LEU A 67 3.57 6.76 2.22
N THR A 68 3.35 6.34 3.45
CA THR A 68 4.12 5.25 4.08
C THR A 68 3.69 3.88 3.55
N LEU A 69 4.57 2.89 3.63
CA LEU A 69 4.25 1.50 3.25
C LEU A 69 3.01 0.98 4.00
N THR A 70 2.90 1.28 5.30
CA THR A 70 1.75 0.88 6.11
C THR A 70 0.45 1.51 5.60
N GLU A 71 0.46 2.80 5.26
CA GLU A 71 -0.69 3.47 4.66
C GLU A 71 -1.05 2.88 3.29
N ALA A 72 -0.06 2.51 2.49
CA ALA A 72 -0.28 1.87 1.20
C ALA A 72 -0.99 0.52 1.35
N ILE A 73 -0.50 -0.30 2.29
CA ILE A 73 -1.09 -1.60 2.61
C ILE A 73 -2.54 -1.39 3.04
N HIS A 74 -2.79 -0.50 4.02
CA HIS A 74 -4.15 -0.22 4.48
C HIS A 74 -5.06 0.29 3.37
N ARG A 75 -4.59 1.23 2.54
CA ARG A 75 -5.36 1.77 1.43
C ARG A 75 -5.72 0.69 0.41
N GLN A 76 -4.78 -0.19 0.08
CA GLN A 76 -5.04 -1.30 -0.82
C GLN A 76 -6.05 -2.29 -0.22
N ARG A 77 -5.90 -2.66 1.05
CA ARG A 77 -6.84 -3.54 1.75
C ARG A 77 -8.25 -2.96 1.82
N VAL A 78 -8.39 -1.67 2.14
CA VAL A 78 -9.68 -0.98 2.19
C VAL A 78 -10.33 -0.94 0.82
N ARG A 79 -9.57 -0.63 -0.24
CA ARG A 79 -10.08 -0.60 -1.62
C ARG A 79 -10.67 -1.95 -2.05
N GLU A 80 -10.06 -3.06 -1.65
CA GLU A 80 -10.60 -4.39 -1.95
C GLU A 80 -11.79 -4.72 -1.05
N ALA A 81 -11.79 -4.28 0.21
CA ALA A 81 -12.93 -4.42 1.11
C ALA A 81 -14.17 -3.68 0.61
N GLU A 82 -14.02 -2.46 0.07
CA GLU A 82 -15.12 -1.69 -0.53
C GLU A 82 -15.86 -2.49 -1.61
N LYS A 83 -15.12 -3.17 -2.50
CA LYS A 83 -15.67 -4.02 -3.55
C LYS A 83 -16.41 -5.22 -2.96
N LEU A 84 -15.74 -5.95 -2.04
CA LEU A 84 -16.29 -7.15 -1.42
C LEU A 84 -17.57 -6.88 -0.62
N LEU A 85 -17.67 -5.72 0.03
CA LEU A 85 -18.86 -5.33 0.79
C LEU A 85 -20.07 -5.08 -0.10
N ILE A 86 -19.86 -4.63 -1.34
CA ILE A 86 -20.94 -4.33 -2.29
C ILE A 86 -21.35 -5.58 -3.04
N SER A 87 -20.38 -6.40 -3.47
CA SER A 87 -20.61 -7.53 -4.36
C SER A 87 -21.09 -8.81 -3.68
N ASP A 88 -21.01 -8.91 -2.34
CA ASP A 88 -21.20 -10.19 -1.65
C ASP A 88 -22.07 -10.11 -0.37
N ALA A 89 -22.80 -11.20 -0.12
CA ALA A 89 -23.55 -11.46 1.11
C ALA A 89 -22.65 -11.86 2.30
N ARG A 90 -21.32 -11.91 2.12
CA ARG A 90 -20.33 -12.18 3.20
C ARG A 90 -20.54 -11.35 4.46
N SER A 91 -20.18 -11.98 5.57
CA SER A 91 -20.09 -11.34 6.88
C SER A 91 -18.92 -10.35 6.94
N LEU A 92 -19.00 -9.39 7.86
CA LEU A 92 -17.93 -8.40 8.03
C LEU A 92 -16.59 -9.05 8.42
N LYS A 93 -16.64 -10.15 9.18
CA LYS A 93 -15.46 -10.89 9.62
C LYS A 93 -14.72 -11.50 8.42
N GLU A 94 -15.46 -12.18 7.54
CA GLU A 94 -14.87 -12.79 6.34
C GLU A 94 -14.29 -11.77 5.38
N VAL A 95 -14.92 -10.60 5.24
CA VAL A 95 -14.35 -9.50 4.44
C VAL A 95 -13.04 -9.01 5.05
N ALA A 96 -12.98 -8.82 6.37
CA ALA A 96 -11.77 -8.39 7.06
C ALA A 96 -10.63 -9.40 6.83
N GLU A 97 -10.88 -10.69 7.06
CA GLU A 97 -9.90 -11.77 6.88
C GLU A 97 -9.40 -11.86 5.44
N ARG A 98 -10.29 -11.83 4.45
CA ARG A 98 -9.92 -11.86 3.02
C ARG A 98 -9.13 -10.64 2.57
N CYS A 99 -9.32 -9.51 3.23
CA CYS A 99 -8.53 -8.31 3.01
C CYS A 99 -7.24 -8.26 3.84
N GLY A 100 -6.91 -9.32 4.59
CA GLY A 100 -5.66 -9.41 5.36
C GLY A 100 -5.71 -8.72 6.72
N PHE A 101 -6.90 -8.43 7.26
CA PHE A 101 -7.07 -7.95 8.63
C PHE A 101 -7.36 -9.11 9.57
N ASN A 102 -6.53 -9.27 10.60
CA ASN A 102 -6.72 -10.31 11.62
C ASN A 102 -7.67 -9.88 12.75
N ASP A 103 -7.98 -8.58 12.84
CA ASP A 103 -8.88 -8.02 13.83
C ASP A 103 -9.96 -7.15 13.18
N VAL A 104 -11.23 -7.47 13.49
CA VAL A 104 -12.40 -6.79 12.92
C VAL A 104 -12.54 -5.38 13.48
N GLY A 105 -12.13 -5.15 14.74
CA GLY A 105 -12.14 -3.81 15.36
C GLY A 105 -11.21 -2.85 14.62
N TYR A 106 -9.98 -3.28 14.42
CA TYR A 106 -8.95 -2.56 13.68
C TYR A 106 -9.36 -2.34 12.23
N PHE A 107 -9.90 -3.36 11.56
CA PHE A 107 -10.48 -3.20 10.23
C PHE A 107 -11.52 -2.09 10.17
N ARG A 108 -12.49 -2.06 11.09
CA ARG A 108 -13.52 -1.00 11.14
C ARG A 108 -12.90 0.39 11.32
N GLN A 109 -11.90 0.51 12.18
CA GLN A 109 -11.20 1.78 12.41
C GLN A 109 -10.48 2.27 11.15
N ILE A 110 -9.70 1.39 10.51
CA ILE A 110 -8.96 1.71 9.29
C ILE A 110 -9.92 2.02 8.13
N PHE A 111 -10.94 1.19 7.94
CA PHE A 111 -11.96 1.42 6.90
C PHE A 111 -12.64 2.78 7.06
N ARG A 112 -13.07 3.13 8.29
CA ARG A 112 -13.67 4.45 8.55
C ARG A 112 -12.70 5.59 8.37
N LYS A 113 -11.44 5.43 8.77
CA LYS A 113 -10.39 6.44 8.57
C LYS A 113 -10.20 6.75 7.08
N HIS A 114 -10.26 5.74 6.22
CA HIS A 114 -10.03 5.91 4.78
C HIS A 114 -11.27 6.34 3.99
N THR A 115 -12.47 5.89 4.38
CA THR A 115 -13.71 6.10 3.60
C THR A 115 -14.65 7.14 4.20
N GLY A 116 -14.46 7.51 5.48
CA GLY A 116 -15.39 8.32 6.25
C GLY A 116 -16.65 7.56 6.74
N LEU A 117 -16.84 6.30 6.34
CA LEU A 117 -18.02 5.50 6.68
C LEU A 117 -17.62 4.22 7.43
N THR A 118 -18.54 3.67 8.22
CA THR A 118 -18.36 2.30 8.72
C THR A 118 -18.60 1.31 7.58
N PRO A 119 -17.99 0.10 7.61
CA PRO A 119 -18.24 -0.93 6.60
C PRO A 119 -19.74 -1.24 6.38
N THR A 120 -20.53 -1.28 7.46
CA THR A 120 -21.98 -1.51 7.38
C THR A 120 -22.71 -0.34 6.72
N ALA A 121 -22.31 0.90 7.02
CA ALA A 121 -22.88 2.07 6.35
C ALA A 121 -22.51 2.11 4.87
N TRP A 122 -21.27 1.74 4.52
CA TRP A 122 -20.81 1.59 3.14
C TRP A 122 -21.67 0.56 2.38
N LYS A 123 -21.79 -0.67 2.90
CA LYS A 123 -22.63 -1.73 2.32
C LYS A 123 -24.07 -1.26 2.13
N ARG A 124 -24.69 -0.66 3.15
CA ARG A 124 -26.07 -0.14 3.05
C ARG A 124 -26.21 0.96 1.99
N ARG A 125 -25.21 1.83 1.84
CA ARG A 125 -25.24 2.95 0.89
C ARG A 125 -25.11 2.48 -0.56
N TYR A 126 -24.24 1.51 -0.81
CA TYR A 126 -23.86 1.14 -2.18
C TYR A 126 -24.44 -0.20 -2.67
N SER A 127 -24.99 -1.06 -1.80
CA SER A 127 -25.66 -2.30 -2.23
C SER A 127 -27.08 -2.09 -2.77
N LYS A 128 -27.73 -0.94 -2.49
CA LYS A 128 -29.13 -0.68 -2.92
C LYS A 128 -29.29 -0.25 -4.38
N GLU A 129 -28.21 -0.05 -5.13
CA GLU A 129 -28.28 0.32 -6.55
C GLU A 129 -28.42 -0.88 -7.52
N HIS A 130 -28.40 -2.12 -7.04
CA HIS A 130 -28.47 -3.34 -7.88
C HIS A 130 -29.82 -4.10 -7.85
N VAL A 131 -30.89 -3.56 -7.27
CA VAL A 131 -32.20 -4.27 -7.14
C VAL A 131 -33.30 -3.77 -8.09
N ASN A 132 -33.04 -2.80 -8.97
CA ASN A 132 -34.01 -2.42 -10.01
C ASN A 132 -33.36 -2.41 -11.40
N SER A 133 -33.37 -3.56 -12.07
CA SER A 133 -33.43 -3.70 -13.53
C SER A 133 -34.19 -4.96 -13.87
#